data_AF-A0A7S0AAM2-F1
#
_entry.id   AF-A0A7S0AAM2-F1
#
_cell.length_a   1.000
_cell.length_b   1.000
_cell.length_c   1.000
_cell.angle_alpha   90.00
_cell.angle_beta   90.00
_cell.angle_gamma   90.00
#
_symmetry.space_group_name_H-M   'P 1'
#
loop_
_entity.id
_entity.type
_entity.pdbx_description
1 polymer ?
#
loop_
_entity_poly.entity_id
_entity_poly.type
_entity_poly.pdbx_seq_one_letter_code
_entity_poly.pdbx_strand_id
1 'polypeptide(L)'
;AALTEFRRLVTESHGSFLIAWEVFDKNKSGLLDKDEFQHACTALGYEGNSHRLFTYLLDEPCFDRLTLADLDLKAAHEANLEPTRHKDGSYMRGVLELEKQKERERRKSITDVNALKLALV
;
A
#
# COMPACT_ATOMS: atom_id res chain seq x y z
N ALA A 1 -12.56 -16.77 -11.03
CA ALA A 1 -13.81 -16.90 -10.25
C ALA A 1 -13.91 -15.81 -9.19
N ALA A 2 -13.03 -15.78 -8.17
CA ALA A 2 -13.10 -14.81 -7.06
C ALA A 2 -13.03 -13.33 -7.49
N LEU A 3 -12.09 -12.99 -8.36
CA LEU A 3 -11.89 -11.63 -8.91
C LEU A 3 -13.07 -11.19 -9.79
N THR A 4 -13.60 -12.12 -10.59
CA THR A 4 -14.76 -11.89 -11.47
C THR A 4 -16.02 -11.60 -10.65
N GLU A 5 -16.23 -12.35 -9.57
CA GLU A 5 -17.36 -12.16 -8.67
C GLU A 5 -17.26 -10.84 -7.91
N PHE A 6 -16.07 -10.53 -7.40
CA PHE A 6 -15.82 -9.23 -6.77
C PHE A 6 -16.11 -8.07 -7.72
N ARG A 7 -15.64 -8.15 -8.98
CA ARG A 7 -15.92 -7.12 -9.99
C ARG A 7 -17.41 -7.00 -10.30
N ARG A 8 -18.14 -8.12 -10.33
CA ARG A 8 -19.60 -8.15 -10.51
C ARG A 8 -20.29 -7.41 -9.37
N LEU A 9 -19.96 -7.73 -8.11
CA LEU A 9 -20.53 -7.08 -6.93
C LEU A 9 -20.23 -5.57 -6.89
N VAL A 10 -18.99 -5.19 -7.19
CA VAL A 10 -18.60 -3.77 -7.28
C VAL A 10 -19.44 -3.02 -8.31
N THR A 11 -19.64 -3.63 -9.48
CA THR A 11 -20.44 -3.05 -10.56
C THR A 11 -21.92 -2.98 -10.18
N GLU A 12 -22.46 -3.99 -9.49
CA GLU A 12 -23.86 -4.01 -9.04
C GLU A 12 -24.15 -2.99 -7.92
N SER A 13 -23.24 -2.84 -6.96
CA SER A 13 -23.44 -1.91 -5.83
C SER A 13 -23.16 -0.46 -6.20
N HIS A 14 -22.09 -0.19 -6.95
CA HIS A 14 -21.60 1.17 -7.18
C HIS A 14 -21.64 1.62 -8.64
N GLY A 15 -21.97 0.72 -9.58
CA GLY A 15 -22.03 1.01 -11.02
C GLY A 15 -20.65 1.08 -11.69
N SER A 16 -19.68 1.72 -11.06
CA SER A 16 -18.31 1.84 -11.55
C SER A 16 -17.28 1.55 -10.47
N PHE A 17 -16.16 0.96 -10.90
CA PHE A 17 -15.05 0.62 -10.04
C PHE A 17 -14.36 1.86 -9.43
N LEU A 18 -14.39 2.99 -10.14
CA LEU A 18 -13.91 4.28 -9.63
C LEU A 18 -14.72 4.77 -8.43
N ILE A 19 -16.05 4.71 -8.53
CA ILE A 19 -16.95 5.18 -7.47
C ILE A 19 -16.81 4.26 -6.25
N ALA A 20 -16.70 2.95 -6.48
CA ALA A 20 -16.47 1.98 -5.43
C ALA A 20 -15.13 2.23 -4.73
N TRP A 21 -14.07 2.55 -5.49
CA TRP A 21 -12.76 2.87 -4.94
C TRP A 21 -12.80 4.05 -3.97
N GLU A 22 -13.52 5.12 -4.29
CA GLU A 22 -13.69 6.27 -3.38
C GLU A 22 -14.41 5.91 -2.07
N VAL A 23 -15.28 4.89 -2.11
CA VAL A 23 -15.97 4.38 -0.91
C VAL A 23 -15.08 3.46 -0.09
N PHE A 24 -14.17 2.73 -0.74
CA PHE A 24 -13.26 1.80 -0.07
C PHE A 24 -12.05 2.54 0.53
N ASP A 25 -11.47 3.50 -0.20
CA ASP A 25 -10.35 4.35 0.19
C ASP A 25 -10.82 5.51 1.09
N LYS A 26 -11.34 5.17 2.28
CA LYS A 26 -11.87 6.15 3.23
C LYS A 26 -10.80 7.13 3.72
N ASN A 27 -9.56 6.67 3.82
CA ASN A 27 -8.43 7.50 4.23
C ASN A 27 -7.89 8.38 3.09
N LYS A 28 -8.39 8.22 1.86
CA LYS A 28 -7.94 8.91 0.63
C LYS A 28 -6.44 8.82 0.43
N SER A 29 -5.85 7.70 0.82
CA SER A 29 -4.42 7.45 0.69
C SER A 29 -4.05 7.06 -0.75
N GLY A 30 -5.04 6.71 -1.57
CA GLY A 30 -4.82 6.14 -2.90
C GLY A 30 -4.36 4.68 -2.86
N LEU A 31 -4.41 4.05 -1.68
CA LEU A 31 -3.99 2.68 -1.42
C LEU A 31 -5.04 1.99 -0.53
N LEU A 32 -5.36 0.74 -0.83
CA LEU A 32 -6.24 -0.07 0.01
C LEU A 32 -5.43 -0.96 0.93
N ASP A 33 -5.49 -0.69 2.23
CA ASP A 33 -4.97 -1.58 3.24
C ASP A 33 -5.84 -2.85 3.35
N LYS A 34 -5.27 -3.92 3.91
CA LYS A 34 -5.97 -5.20 4.08
C LYS A 34 -7.28 -5.09 4.87
N ASP A 35 -7.31 -4.24 5.90
CA ASP A 35 -8.49 -4.02 6.73
C ASP A 35 -9.59 -3.28 5.96
N GLU A 36 -9.21 -2.29 5.15
CA GLU A 36 -10.12 -1.53 4.30
C GLU A 36 -10.70 -2.41 3.19
N PHE A 37 -9.87 -3.25 2.58
CA PHE A 37 -10.32 -4.23 1.60
C PHE A 37 -11.31 -5.24 2.20
N GLN A 38 -11.06 -5.70 3.42
CA GLN A 38 -11.94 -6.64 4.10
C GLN A 38 -13.30 -6.00 4.46
N HIS A 39 -13.28 -4.75 4.91
CA HIS A 39 -14.50 -3.96 5.11
C HIS A 39 -15.25 -3.72 3.81
N ALA A 40 -14.56 -3.41 2.72
CA ALA A 40 -15.15 -3.24 1.40
C ALA A 40 -15.84 -4.53 0.92
N CYS A 41 -15.15 -5.68 0.99
CA CYS A 41 -15.75 -6.98 0.67
C CYS A 41 -17.01 -7.25 1.52
N THR A 42 -16.97 -6.92 2.80
CA THR A 42 -18.11 -7.12 3.71
C THR A 42 -19.28 -6.19 3.34
N ALA A 43 -19.00 -4.93 3.02
CA ALA A 43 -20.01 -3.96 2.61
C ALA A 43 -20.68 -4.33 1.26
N LEU A 44 -19.92 -4.95 0.35
CA LEU A 44 -20.42 -5.48 -0.92
C LEU A 44 -21.20 -6.79 -0.79
N GLY A 45 -21.16 -7.45 0.38
CA GLY A 45 -21.75 -8.78 0.56
C GLY A 45 -20.95 -9.90 -0.12
N TYR A 46 -19.63 -9.73 -0.30
CA TYR A 46 -18.78 -10.79 -0.84
C TYR A 46 -18.63 -11.93 0.18
N GLU A 47 -19.25 -13.08 -0.11
CA GLU A 47 -19.22 -14.27 0.76
C GLU A 47 -17.91 -15.08 0.68
N GLY A 48 -17.01 -14.71 -0.23
CA GLY A 48 -15.73 -15.40 -0.40
C GLY A 48 -14.66 -15.01 0.61
N ASN A 49 -13.51 -15.70 0.55
CA ASN A 49 -12.36 -15.38 1.39
C ASN A 49 -11.65 -14.11 0.91
N SER A 50 -12.04 -12.96 1.46
CA SER A 50 -11.43 -11.65 1.18
C SER A 50 -9.91 -11.63 1.39
N HIS A 51 -9.39 -12.33 2.40
CA HIS A 51 -7.94 -12.47 2.60
C HIS A 51 -7.23 -13.17 1.44
N ARG A 52 -7.82 -14.26 0.92
CA ARG A 52 -7.23 -14.96 -0.23
C ARG A 52 -7.31 -14.12 -1.49
N LEU A 53 -8.42 -13.40 -1.66
CA LEU A 53 -8.58 -12.48 -2.79
C LEU A 53 -7.54 -11.36 -2.72
N PHE A 54 -7.32 -10.78 -1.54
CA PHE A 54 -6.29 -9.76 -1.31
C PHE A 54 -4.89 -10.25 -1.65
N THR A 55 -4.51 -11.43 -1.14
CA THR A 55 -3.21 -12.05 -1.46
C THR A 55 -3.07 -12.41 -2.93
N TYR A 56 -4.17 -12.75 -3.62
CA TYR A 56 -4.16 -13.05 -5.05
C TYR A 56 -4.00 -11.79 -5.91
N LEU A 57 -4.46 -10.64 -5.42
CA LEU A 57 -4.35 -9.34 -6.09
C LEU A 57 -2.99 -8.68 -5.86
N LEU A 58 -2.29 -9.05 -4.78
CA LEU A 58 -0.91 -8.64 -4.55
C LEU A 58 0.02 -9.40 -5.50
N ASP A 59 0.52 -8.70 -6.52
CA ASP A 59 1.51 -9.24 -7.46
C ASP A 59 2.88 -9.44 -6.77
N GLU A 60 3.19 -8.58 -5.78
CA GLU A 60 4.44 -8.57 -5.03
C GLU A 60 4.22 -8.99 -3.56
N PRO A 61 4.94 -10.01 -3.04
CA PRO A 61 4.75 -10.51 -1.67
C PRO A 61 5.24 -9.54 -0.58
N CYS A 62 5.95 -8.47 -0.97
CA CYS A 62 6.50 -7.49 -0.06
C CYS A 62 5.58 -6.28 0.19
N PHE A 63 4.51 -6.16 -0.58
CA PHE A 63 3.57 -5.05 -0.48
C PHE A 63 2.31 -5.51 0.25
N ASP A 64 1.85 -4.73 1.21
CA ASP A 64 0.70 -5.03 2.08
C ASP A 64 -0.53 -4.18 1.75
N ARG A 65 -0.50 -3.48 0.61
CA ARG A 65 -1.54 -2.56 0.15
C ARG A 65 -1.89 -2.86 -1.31
N LEU A 66 -3.11 -2.59 -1.71
CA LEU A 66 -3.53 -2.70 -3.11
C LEU A 66 -3.67 -1.32 -3.73
N THR A 67 -3.29 -1.18 -5.00
CA THR A 67 -3.58 0.01 -5.80
C THR A 67 -4.81 -0.22 -6.68
N LEU A 68 -5.40 0.85 -7.19
CA LEU A 68 -6.50 0.76 -8.15
C LEU A 68 -6.08 -0.01 -9.41
N ALA A 69 -4.81 0.05 -9.81
CA ALA A 69 -4.28 -0.67 -10.96
C ALA A 69 -4.24 -2.20 -10.74
N ASP A 70 -3.99 -2.64 -9.50
CA ASP A 70 -3.99 -4.07 -9.14
C ASP A 70 -5.41 -4.65 -9.20
N LEU A 71 -6.42 -3.83 -8.93
CA LEU A 71 -7.82 -4.24 -9.01
C LEU A 71 -8.37 -4.16 -10.44
N ASP A 72 -8.18 -3.02 -11.10
CA ASP A 72 -8.69 -2.78 -12.44
C ASP A 72 -7.83 -1.73 -13.17
N LEU A 73 -6.99 -2.22 -14.09
CA LEU A 73 -6.17 -1.39 -14.98
C LEU A 73 -6.99 -0.39 -15.81
N LYS A 74 -8.22 -0.73 -16.21
CA LYS A 74 -9.07 0.14 -17.01
C LYS A 74 -9.61 1.27 -16.14
N ALA A 75 -10.09 0.96 -14.94
CA ALA A 75 -10.52 1.96 -13.97
C ALA A 75 -9.34 2.85 -13.54
N ALA A 76 -8.15 2.30 -13.32
CA ALA A 76 -6.95 3.08 -13.04
C ALA A 76 -6.58 4.01 -14.21
N HIS A 77 -6.77 3.55 -15.45
CA HIS A 77 -6.58 4.39 -16.63
C HIS A 77 -7.66 5.48 -16.73
N GLU A 78 -8.91 5.16 -16.44
CA GLU A 78 -10.00 6.14 -16.39
C GLU A 78 -9.83 7.14 -15.22
N ALA A 79 -9.20 6.71 -14.13
CA ALA A 79 -8.78 7.55 -13.02
C ALA A 79 -7.65 8.51 -13.43
N ASN A 80 -6.85 8.20 -14.45
CA ASN A 80 -5.69 9.02 -14.82
C ASN A 80 -6.13 10.39 -15.40
N LEU A 81 -5.95 11.58 -14.79
CA LEU A 81 -5.12 12.02 -13.67
C LEU A 81 -3.93 11.11 -13.36
N GLU A 82 -2.91 11.22 -14.22
CA GLU A 82 -1.50 10.92 -13.95
C GLU A 82 -1.23 9.60 -13.21
N PRO A 83 -0.50 8.64 -13.80
CA PRO A 83 0.01 7.53 -13.04
C PRO A 83 1.00 8.13 -12.04
N THR A 84 0.55 8.43 -10.83
CA THR A 84 1.43 8.73 -9.71
C THR A 84 1.96 7.38 -9.28
N ARG A 85 2.85 6.86 -10.12
CA ARG A 85 3.98 6.05 -9.72
C ARG A 85 4.73 6.91 -8.70
N HIS A 86 4.24 6.92 -7.47
CA HIS A 86 4.58 7.83 -6.38
C HIS A 86 4.29 9.34 -6.62
N LYS A 87 3.23 9.88 -5.99
CA LYS A 87 3.22 11.29 -5.56
C LYS A 87 3.02 11.49 -4.07
N ASP A 88 3.23 10.44 -3.27
CA ASP A 88 3.87 10.68 -1.99
C ASP A 88 5.08 9.80 -1.83
N GLY A 89 6.22 10.35 -2.26
CA GLY A 89 7.52 9.88 -1.84
C GLY A 89 7.75 10.02 -0.33
N SER A 90 6.74 10.33 0.49
CA SER A 90 6.83 10.36 1.94
C SER A 90 7.18 9.01 2.55
N TYR A 91 6.64 7.90 2.03
CA TYR A 91 6.95 6.58 2.60
C TYR A 91 8.41 6.17 2.32
N MET A 92 8.88 6.29 1.06
CA MET A 92 10.29 6.01 0.77
C MET A 92 11.26 7.07 1.33
N ARG A 93 10.89 8.36 1.37
CA ARG A 93 11.72 9.40 1.99
C ARG A 93 11.83 9.18 3.49
N GLY A 94 10.73 8.83 4.17
CA GLY A 94 10.72 8.51 5.60
C GLY A 94 11.53 7.25 5.93
N VAL A 95 11.38 6.18 5.15
CA VAL A 95 12.15 4.93 5.33
C VAL A 95 13.65 5.16 5.06
N LEU A 96 14.00 5.87 3.99
CA LEU A 96 15.40 6.18 3.64
C LEU A 96 16.04 7.16 4.64
N GLU A 97 15.29 8.13 5.16
CA GLU A 97 15.76 9.05 6.21
C GLU A 97 16.01 8.32 7.53
N LEU A 98 15.11 7.41 7.94
CA LEU A 98 15.30 6.56 9.11
C LEU A 98 16.55 5.68 8.99
N GLU A 99 16.80 5.07 7.84
CA GLU A 99 18.01 4.28 7.60
C GLU A 99 19.28 5.14 7.60
N LYS A 100 19.24 6.30 6.93
CA LYS A 100 20.35 7.28 6.99
C LYS A 100 20.60 7.75 8.42
N GLN A 101 19.56 7.91 9.24
CA GLN A 101 19.68 8.32 10.63
C GLN A 101 20.29 7.21 11.49
N LYS A 102 19.80 5.97 11.35
CA LYS A 102 20.40 4.78 11.99
C LYS A 102 21.86 4.58 11.58
N GLU A 103 22.21 4.82 10.31
CA GLU A 103 23.59 4.70 9.85
C GLU A 103 24.48 5.83 10.36
N ARG A 104 23.96 7.07 10.41
CA ARG A 104 24.67 8.22 11.04
C ARG A 104 24.91 7.96 12.52
N GLU A 105 23.94 7.39 13.23
CA GLU A 105 24.08 7.01 14.64
C GLU A 105 25.10 5.89 14.83
N ARG A 106 25.08 4.86 13.98
CA ARG A 106 26.11 3.81 13.97
C ARG A 106 27.51 4.38 13.70
N ARG A 107 27.65 5.29 12.74
CA ARG A 107 28.94 5.94 12.43
C ARG A 107 29.42 6.82 13.57
N LYS A 108 28.53 7.61 14.19
CA LYS A 108 28.87 8.40 15.39
C LYS A 108 29.30 7.51 16.55
N SER A 109 28.60 6.39 16.78
CA SER A 109 28.96 5.41 17.80
C SER A 109 30.33 4.79 17.54
N ILE A 110 30.67 4.47 16.28
CA ILE A 110 32.00 3.96 15.91
C ILE A 110 33.11 5.00 16.15
N THR A 111 32.86 6.27 15.81
CA THR A 111 33.83 7.35 16.07
C THR A 111 34.05 7.56 17.57
N ASP A 112 32.98 7.49 18.37
CA ASP A 112 33.06 7.61 19.83
C ASP A 112 33.85 6.46 20.45
N VAL A 113 33.62 5.21 20.00
CA VAL A 113 34.41 4.04 20.41
C VAL A 113 35.89 4.19 20.03
N ASN A 114 36.20 4.73 18.86
CA ASN A 114 37.59 5.00 18.46
C ASN A 114 38.23 6.13 19.27
N ALA A 115 37.47 7.18 19.63
CA ALA A 115 37.91 8.26 20.49
C ALA A 115 38.19 7.77 21.94
N LEU A 116 37.32 6.92 22.48
CA LEU A 116 37.51 6.28 23.79
C LEU A 116 38.74 5.37 23.82
N LYS A 117 38.97 4.62 22.73
CA LYS A 117 40.19 3.79 22.58
C LYS A 117 41.47 4.63 22.53
N LEU A 118 41.43 5.79 21.88
CA LEU A 118 42.55 6.74 21.82
C LEU A 118 42.84 7.42 23.17
N ALA A 119 41.82 7.63 24.01
CA ALA A 119 42.00 8.23 25.34
C ALA A 119 42.49 7.24 26.42
N LEU A 120 42.46 5.93 26.13
CA LEU A 120 42.90 4.86 27.04
C LEU A 120 44.33 4.37 26.77
N VAL A 121 45.01 4.89 25.75
CA VAL A 121 46.42 4.64 25.41
C VAL A 121 47.25 5.85 25.83
#